data_AF-A0A5R8PBX6-F1
#
_entry.id   AF-A0A5R8PBX6-F1
#
_cell.length_a   1.000
_cell.length_b   1.000
_cell.length_c   1.000
_cell.angle_alpha   90.00
_cell.angle_beta   90.00
_cell.angle_gamma   90.00
#
_symmetry.space_group_name_H-M   'P 1'
#
loop_
_entity.id
_entity.type
_entity.pdbx_description
1 polymer ?
#
loop_
_entity_poly.entity_id
_entity_poly.type
_entity_poly.pdbx_seq_one_letter_code
_entity_poly.pdbx_strand_id
1 'polypeptide(L)'
;MRTQLDLPTLFTGRIDDAGYVFECQSIGNLNFPIGHADAISKRFMATWGTAIIILLSRVKPYAAHAISLTKLKEDWHTADTFASLAHDALFGGVGVFWTLRSSYEHYTESRQSGDHRMPKSDVIRAWEALKAKEEDFDRYRALEFLESDRPESRRSCKAVYGVYNTHACQLGMFMTLGSLWELRKEMVDEIRIDELPDFADSLSTAWNAFFSIDHKKARDRKLAFGKTITNPINQIVNMDTPQAVYFRYFWMQALAIPEIWHHISEWLPERSKFDAKLGQARRMYLDLCIKQQVKALATSQPGIGESDLRSQAQATAATSLKKALQRWFFVPGDEFDRWLTNGEASDARKEAGLEPQEELDLMSAMTKSTDMR
;
A
#
# COMPACT_ATOMS: atom_id res chain seq x y z
N MET A 1 -6.13 -15.99 -7.02
CA MET A 1 -6.57 -17.05 -6.08
C MET A 1 -5.91 -18.40 -6.35
N ARG A 2 -6.24 -19.12 -7.45
CA ARG A 2 -5.72 -20.48 -7.74
C ARG A 2 -4.20 -20.62 -7.58
N THR A 3 -3.45 -19.82 -8.35
CA THR A 3 -1.97 -19.77 -8.31
C THR A 3 -1.41 -19.20 -7.01
N GLN A 4 -2.18 -18.31 -6.36
CA GLN A 4 -1.74 -17.65 -5.14
C GLN A 4 -1.86 -18.55 -3.92
N LEU A 5 -2.91 -19.35 -3.83
CA LEU A 5 -3.15 -20.31 -2.73
C LEU A 5 -2.52 -21.67 -2.98
N ASP A 6 -1.93 -21.86 -4.16
CA ASP A 6 -1.36 -23.12 -4.60
C ASP A 6 -2.35 -24.28 -4.43
N LEU A 7 -3.55 -24.10 -5.00
CA LEU A 7 -4.60 -25.12 -4.91
C LEU A 7 -4.21 -26.50 -5.45
N PRO A 8 -3.34 -26.63 -6.48
CA PRO A 8 -2.91 -27.95 -6.95
C PRO A 8 -2.17 -28.80 -5.90
N THR A 9 -1.49 -28.17 -4.92
CA THR A 9 -0.88 -28.93 -3.81
C THR A 9 -1.85 -29.18 -2.66
N LEU A 10 -2.93 -28.40 -2.57
CA LEU A 10 -3.99 -28.58 -1.58
C LEU A 10 -4.97 -29.69 -1.99
N PHE A 11 -5.26 -29.84 -3.28
CA PHE A 11 -6.22 -30.80 -3.81
C PHE A 11 -5.63 -31.57 -4.99
N THR A 12 -5.87 -32.88 -5.05
CA THR A 12 -5.37 -33.77 -6.11
C THR A 12 -6.14 -33.62 -7.42
N GLY A 13 -5.97 -32.49 -8.12
CA GLY A 13 -6.42 -32.21 -9.48
C GLY A 13 -7.94 -32.00 -9.67
N ARG A 14 -8.77 -32.85 -9.06
CA ARG A 14 -10.24 -32.77 -9.06
C ARG A 14 -10.75 -32.73 -7.63
N ILE A 15 -11.77 -31.93 -7.39
CA ILE A 15 -12.43 -31.78 -6.10
C ILE A 15 -13.87 -32.27 -6.28
N ASP A 16 -14.27 -33.28 -5.52
CA ASP A 16 -15.68 -33.66 -5.38
C ASP A 16 -16.28 -32.86 -4.22
N ASP A 17 -17.39 -32.18 -4.50
CA ASP A 17 -18.18 -31.47 -3.51
C ASP A 17 -19.67 -31.72 -3.77
N ALA A 18 -20.27 -32.56 -2.91
CA ALA A 18 -21.67 -32.97 -2.97
C ALA A 18 -22.14 -33.51 -4.35
N GLY A 19 -21.28 -34.26 -5.04
CA GLY A 19 -21.61 -34.86 -6.35
C GLY A 19 -21.32 -33.96 -7.55
N TYR A 20 -20.78 -32.76 -7.33
CA TYR A 20 -20.23 -31.91 -8.37
C TYR A 20 -18.71 -32.02 -8.39
N VAL A 21 -18.15 -32.26 -9.58
CA VAL A 21 -16.70 -32.34 -9.77
C VAL A 21 -16.17 -31.00 -10.27
N PHE A 22 -15.29 -30.40 -9.48
CA PHE A 22 -14.59 -29.18 -9.81
C PHE A 22 -13.18 -29.49 -10.26
N GLU A 23 -12.76 -28.92 -11.38
CA GLU A 23 -11.35 -28.93 -11.79
C GLU A 23 -10.61 -27.82 -11.04
N CYS A 24 -9.43 -28.09 -10.49
CA CYS A 24 -8.67 -27.08 -9.73
C CYS A 24 -8.43 -25.78 -10.55
N GLN A 25 -8.32 -25.91 -11.88
CA GLN A 25 -8.14 -24.80 -12.79
C GLN A 25 -9.43 -24.03 -13.10
N SER A 26 -10.61 -24.59 -12.86
CA SER A 26 -11.88 -23.87 -13.07
C SER A 26 -12.35 -23.14 -11.81
N ILE A 27 -11.66 -23.29 -10.68
CA ILE A 27 -12.05 -22.64 -9.42
C ILE A 27 -11.92 -21.12 -9.51
N GLY A 28 -12.99 -20.41 -9.17
CA GLY A 28 -13.06 -18.95 -9.15
C GLY A 28 -14.39 -18.45 -8.58
N ASN A 29 -14.68 -17.17 -8.78
CA ASN A 29 -15.87 -16.54 -8.18
C ASN A 29 -17.21 -17.18 -8.60
N LEU A 30 -17.28 -17.74 -9.81
CA LEU A 30 -18.49 -18.36 -10.37
C LEU A 30 -18.53 -19.88 -10.17
N ASN A 31 -17.42 -20.49 -9.76
CA ASN A 31 -17.28 -21.93 -9.67
C ASN A 31 -16.40 -22.25 -8.46
N PHE A 32 -17.01 -22.36 -7.29
CA PHE A 32 -16.30 -22.49 -6.02
C PHE A 32 -16.84 -23.69 -5.23
N PRO A 33 -15.97 -24.62 -4.78
CA PRO A 33 -16.38 -25.79 -4.01
C PRO A 33 -16.69 -25.37 -2.56
N ILE A 34 -17.96 -25.08 -2.27
CA ILE A 34 -18.43 -24.56 -0.97
C ILE A 34 -18.09 -25.54 0.16
N GLY A 35 -18.21 -26.85 -0.05
CA GLY A 35 -17.87 -27.86 0.96
C GLY A 35 -16.39 -27.89 1.34
N HIS A 36 -15.52 -27.28 0.52
CA HIS A 36 -14.09 -27.15 0.80
C HIS A 36 -13.68 -25.73 1.21
N ALA A 37 -14.64 -24.83 1.44
CA ALA A 37 -14.38 -23.45 1.84
C ALA A 37 -13.50 -23.36 3.10
N ASP A 38 -13.70 -24.25 4.07
CA ASP A 38 -12.91 -24.29 5.30
C ASP A 38 -11.45 -24.68 5.04
N ALA A 39 -11.19 -25.64 4.16
CA ALA A 39 -9.83 -26.06 3.81
C ALA A 39 -9.09 -24.94 3.07
N ILE A 40 -9.76 -24.30 2.10
CA ILE A 40 -9.23 -23.14 1.36
C ILE A 40 -8.98 -21.97 2.32
N SER A 41 -9.89 -21.70 3.24
CA SER A 41 -9.76 -20.65 4.25
C SER A 41 -8.60 -20.93 5.21
N LYS A 42 -8.44 -22.16 5.69
CA LYS A 42 -7.28 -22.57 6.51
C LYS A 42 -5.97 -22.37 5.76
N ARG A 43 -5.88 -22.75 4.48
CA ARG A 43 -4.70 -22.51 3.63
C ARG A 43 -4.41 -21.03 3.47
N PHE A 44 -5.43 -20.20 3.22
CA PHE A 44 -5.27 -18.75 3.16
C PHE A 44 -4.74 -18.20 4.49
N MET A 45 -5.38 -18.55 5.61
CA MET A 45 -4.99 -18.06 6.93
C MET A 45 -3.56 -18.46 7.28
N ALA A 46 -3.13 -19.69 6.98
CA ALA A 46 -1.77 -20.15 7.22
C ALA A 46 -0.70 -19.49 6.32
N THR A 47 -1.09 -18.90 5.18
CA THR A 47 -0.16 -18.33 4.20
C THR A 47 -0.37 -16.83 4.05
N TRP A 48 -1.14 -16.39 3.06
CA TRP A 48 -1.43 -14.99 2.77
C TRP A 48 -2.06 -14.23 3.93
N GLY A 49 -2.99 -14.85 4.67
CA GLY A 49 -3.62 -14.24 5.83
C GLY A 49 -2.58 -13.93 6.91
N THR A 50 -1.71 -14.88 7.24
CA THR A 50 -0.61 -14.67 8.20
C THR A 50 0.39 -13.64 7.68
N ALA A 51 0.78 -13.71 6.40
CA ALA A 51 1.68 -12.72 5.78
C ALA A 51 1.10 -11.28 5.84
N ILE A 52 -0.19 -11.10 5.55
CA ILE A 52 -0.88 -9.80 5.66
C ILE A 52 -0.89 -9.31 7.10
N ILE A 53 -1.20 -10.18 8.06
CA ILE A 53 -1.18 -9.84 9.49
C ILE A 53 0.24 -9.44 9.92
N ILE A 54 1.28 -10.17 9.49
CA ILE A 54 2.68 -9.82 9.76
C ILE A 54 2.97 -8.40 9.26
N LEU A 55 2.63 -8.08 8.01
CA LEU A 55 2.90 -6.75 7.45
C LEU A 55 2.15 -5.64 8.20
N LEU A 56 0.87 -5.82 8.50
CA LEU A 56 0.08 -4.82 9.25
C LEU A 56 0.50 -4.71 10.73
N SER A 57 1.11 -5.75 11.30
CA SER A 57 1.52 -5.75 12.71
C SER A 57 2.96 -5.29 12.91
N ARG A 58 3.84 -5.51 11.93
CA ARG A 58 5.30 -5.28 12.08
C ARG A 58 5.82 -4.07 11.33
N VAL A 59 5.21 -3.66 10.21
CA VAL A 59 5.70 -2.51 9.45
C VAL A 59 5.44 -1.22 10.23
N LYS A 60 6.50 -0.43 10.45
CA LYS A 60 6.61 0.59 11.51
C LYS A 60 5.41 1.55 11.63
N PRO A 61 4.85 2.13 10.54
CA PRO A 61 3.66 2.98 10.66
C PRO A 61 2.46 2.24 11.25
N TYR A 62 2.18 1.01 10.82
CA TYR A 62 1.03 0.25 11.31
C TYR A 62 1.25 -0.30 12.72
N ALA A 63 2.45 -0.80 12.99
CA ALA A 63 2.87 -1.22 14.33
C ALA A 63 2.72 -0.07 15.35
N ALA A 64 3.24 1.11 15.00
CA ALA A 64 3.16 2.30 15.86
C ALA A 64 1.71 2.74 16.09
N HIS A 65 0.85 2.63 15.07
CA HIS A 65 -0.57 2.93 15.20
C HIS A 65 -1.26 1.98 16.19
N ALA A 66 -1.01 0.67 16.08
CA ALA A 66 -1.60 -0.34 16.95
C ALA A 66 -1.12 -0.20 18.42
N ILE A 67 0.18 0.05 18.63
CA ILE A 67 0.75 0.33 19.96
C ILE A 67 0.09 1.56 20.57
N SER A 68 -0.09 2.62 19.78
CA SER A 68 -0.71 3.86 20.25
C SER A 68 -2.18 3.70 20.61
N LEU A 69 -2.93 2.86 19.87
CA LEU A 69 -4.32 2.52 20.20
C LEU A 69 -4.39 1.69 21.49
N THR A 70 -3.46 0.76 21.66
CA THR A 70 -3.36 -0.06 22.88
C THR A 70 -3.07 0.82 24.09
N LYS A 71 -2.10 1.72 23.98
CA LYS A 71 -1.79 2.69 25.03
C LYS A 71 -2.97 3.62 25.34
N LEU A 72 -3.66 4.11 24.30
CA LEU A 72 -4.86 4.93 24.49
C LEU A 72 -5.94 4.17 25.26
N LYS A 73 -6.13 2.88 24.96
CA LYS A 73 -7.08 2.01 25.67
C LYS A 73 -6.72 1.85 27.14
N GLU A 74 -5.45 1.56 27.43
CA GLU A 74 -4.95 1.35 28.79
C GLU A 74 -5.01 2.62 29.65
N ASP A 75 -4.71 3.78 29.06
CA ASP A 75 -4.72 5.08 29.75
C ASP A 75 -6.13 5.69 29.85
N TRP A 76 -7.18 5.05 29.29
CA TRP A 76 -8.52 5.61 29.26
C TRP A 76 -9.25 5.41 30.60
N HIS A 77 -9.49 6.51 31.32
CA HIS A 77 -10.31 6.47 32.54
C HIS A 77 -11.81 6.31 32.23
N THR A 78 -12.43 5.26 32.76
CA THR A 78 -13.85 4.90 32.52
C THR A 78 -14.75 5.14 33.74
N ALA A 79 -14.34 6.01 34.67
CA ALA A 79 -15.07 6.25 35.92
C ALA A 79 -16.48 6.83 35.71
N ASP A 80 -16.69 7.60 34.64
CA ASP A 80 -18.00 8.16 34.29
C ASP A 80 -18.75 7.27 33.29
N THR A 81 -20.08 7.15 33.40
CA THR A 81 -20.92 6.34 32.51
C THR A 81 -20.74 6.70 31.02
N PHE A 82 -20.68 7.99 30.68
CA PHE A 82 -20.45 8.44 29.31
C PHE A 82 -19.01 8.17 28.83
N ALA A 83 -18.04 8.14 29.74
CA ALA A 83 -16.63 7.82 29.42
C ALA A 83 -16.46 6.32 29.16
N SER A 84 -17.15 5.46 29.92
CA SER A 84 -17.23 4.02 29.64
C SER A 84 -17.91 3.76 28.29
N LEU A 85 -19.04 4.43 28.01
CA LEU A 85 -19.72 4.30 26.73
C LEU A 85 -18.84 4.73 25.54
N ALA A 86 -18.06 5.81 25.69
CA ALA A 86 -17.11 6.25 24.68
C ALA A 86 -15.97 5.24 24.45
N HIS A 87 -15.45 4.67 25.54
CA HIS A 87 -14.44 3.61 25.48
C HIS A 87 -14.97 2.36 24.75
N ASP A 88 -16.16 1.89 25.13
CA ASP A 88 -16.77 0.70 24.54
C ASP A 88 -17.15 0.92 23.07
N ALA A 89 -17.52 2.14 22.70
CA ALA A 89 -17.74 2.49 21.30
C ALA A 89 -16.47 2.33 20.45
N LEU A 90 -15.30 2.67 20.99
CA LEU A 90 -14.05 2.61 20.25
C LEU A 90 -13.41 1.20 20.26
N PHE A 91 -13.53 0.46 21.38
CA PHE A 91 -12.82 -0.81 21.58
C PHE A 91 -13.71 -2.06 21.73
N GLY A 92 -15.01 -1.89 21.97
CA GLY A 92 -15.97 -2.97 22.20
C GLY A 92 -16.78 -3.37 20.95
N GLY A 93 -16.94 -2.46 19.97
CA GLY A 93 -17.57 -2.81 18.70
C GLY A 93 -18.00 -1.63 17.83
N VAL A 94 -17.97 -1.83 16.50
CA VAL A 94 -18.17 -0.76 15.50
C VAL A 94 -19.58 -0.16 15.53
N GLY A 95 -20.60 -0.92 15.95
CA GLY A 95 -22.00 -0.47 15.93
C GLY A 95 -22.26 0.73 16.84
N VAL A 96 -21.75 0.68 18.07
CA VAL A 96 -21.96 1.76 19.07
C VAL A 96 -21.30 3.05 18.60
N PHE A 97 -20.10 2.98 17.99
CA PHE A 97 -19.42 4.14 17.42
C PHE A 97 -20.29 4.92 16.43
N TRP A 98 -20.91 4.21 15.47
CA TRP A 98 -21.76 4.84 14.46
C TRP A 98 -23.03 5.43 15.06
N THR A 99 -23.61 4.77 16.08
CA THR A 99 -24.77 5.29 16.81
C THR A 99 -24.42 6.58 17.56
N LEU A 100 -23.28 6.64 18.26
CA LEU A 100 -22.82 7.86 18.93
C LEU A 100 -22.63 9.00 17.93
N ARG A 101 -21.99 8.71 16.79
CA ARG A 101 -21.75 9.68 15.71
C ARG A 101 -23.05 10.26 15.18
N SER A 102 -23.98 9.40 14.75
CA SER A 102 -25.24 9.81 14.13
C SER A 102 -26.11 10.60 15.10
N SER A 103 -26.15 10.19 16.38
CA SER A 103 -26.87 10.91 17.42
C SER A 103 -26.28 12.31 17.67
N TYR A 104 -24.95 12.43 17.62
CA TYR A 104 -24.27 13.71 17.75
C TYR A 104 -24.51 14.64 16.57
N GLU A 105 -24.42 14.13 15.33
CA GLU A 105 -24.73 14.88 14.11
C GLU A 105 -26.17 15.43 14.18
N HIS A 106 -27.16 14.59 14.50
CA HIS A 106 -28.54 15.02 14.66
C HIS A 106 -28.70 16.09 15.75
N TYR A 107 -28.06 15.91 16.92
CA TYR A 107 -28.08 16.92 17.99
C TYR A 107 -27.52 18.28 17.53
N THR A 108 -26.42 18.27 16.77
CA THR A 108 -25.83 19.52 16.25
C THR A 108 -26.73 20.21 15.22
N GLU A 109 -27.38 19.46 14.34
CA GLU A 109 -28.33 19.98 13.34
C GLU A 109 -29.58 20.58 14.00
N SER A 110 -30.15 19.91 15.01
CA SER A 110 -31.31 20.38 15.76
C SER A 110 -30.99 21.65 16.56
N ARG A 111 -29.78 21.76 17.12
CA ARG A 111 -29.33 22.99 17.79
C ARG A 111 -29.15 24.16 16.84
N GLN A 112 -28.60 23.92 15.65
CA GLN A 112 -28.45 24.96 14.63
C GLN A 112 -29.81 25.43 14.07
N SER A 113 -30.82 24.54 14.07
CA SER A 113 -32.18 24.82 13.61
C SER A 113 -33.08 25.55 14.63
N GLY A 114 -32.53 25.98 15.77
CA GLY A 114 -33.22 26.86 16.72
C GLY A 114 -33.70 26.20 18.02
N ASP A 115 -33.58 24.87 18.18
CA ASP A 115 -33.93 24.21 19.44
C ASP A 115 -32.74 24.20 20.42
N HIS A 116 -32.45 25.36 20.99
CA HIS A 116 -31.29 25.58 21.85
C HIS A 116 -31.41 24.91 23.23
N ARG A 117 -32.56 24.32 23.57
CA ARG A 117 -32.87 23.82 24.92
C ARG A 117 -32.70 22.30 25.11
N MET A 118 -32.34 21.53 24.08
CA MET A 118 -32.10 20.10 24.28
C MET A 118 -30.92 19.84 25.23
N PRO A 119 -31.14 19.16 26.37
CA PRO A 119 -30.05 18.77 27.27
C PRO A 119 -29.13 17.77 26.58
N LYS A 120 -27.84 17.81 26.88
CA LYS A 120 -26.88 16.82 26.38
C LYS A 120 -27.16 15.48 27.04
N SER A 121 -27.58 14.49 26.26
CA SER A 121 -27.66 13.11 26.74
C SER A 121 -26.26 12.52 26.94
N ASP A 122 -26.16 11.42 27.67
CA ASP A 122 -24.89 10.71 27.87
C ASP A 122 -24.28 10.21 26.54
N VAL A 123 -25.10 9.97 25.51
CA VAL A 123 -24.66 9.65 24.15
C VAL A 123 -23.88 10.80 23.52
N ILE A 124 -24.38 12.04 23.66
CA ILE A 124 -23.71 13.24 23.15
C ILE A 124 -22.41 13.49 23.91
N ARG A 125 -22.45 13.36 25.23
CA ARG A 125 -21.27 13.51 26.11
C ARG A 125 -20.22 12.43 25.82
N ALA A 126 -20.63 11.20 25.50
CA ALA A 126 -19.74 10.12 25.11
C ALA A 126 -19.02 10.43 23.78
N TRP A 127 -19.72 10.96 22.78
CA TRP A 127 -19.08 11.39 21.53
C TRP A 127 -18.06 12.53 21.76
N GLU A 128 -18.41 13.53 22.57
CA GLU A 128 -17.49 14.62 22.92
C GLU A 128 -16.25 14.10 23.67
N ALA A 129 -16.43 13.17 24.62
CA ALA A 129 -15.33 12.52 25.32
C ALA A 129 -14.43 11.71 24.36
N LEU A 130 -15.02 11.00 23.40
CA LEU A 130 -14.25 10.32 22.35
C LEU A 130 -13.45 11.30 21.51
N LYS A 131 -14.05 12.42 21.10
CA LYS A 131 -13.36 13.46 20.33
C LYS A 131 -12.21 14.13 21.11
N ALA A 132 -12.37 14.34 22.41
CA ALA A 132 -11.30 14.84 23.25
C ALA A 132 -10.07 13.91 23.27
N LYS A 133 -10.27 12.60 23.08
CA LYS A 133 -9.19 11.60 23.03
C LYS A 133 -8.45 11.51 21.69
N GLU A 134 -8.92 12.19 20.65
CA GLU A 134 -8.22 12.25 19.36
C GLU A 134 -6.83 12.91 19.50
N GLU A 135 -6.72 13.95 20.34
CA GLU A 135 -5.43 14.62 20.58
C GLU A 135 -4.45 13.73 21.36
N ASP A 136 -4.94 13.00 22.36
CA ASP A 136 -4.15 12.00 23.09
C ASP A 136 -3.62 10.93 22.15
N PHE A 137 -4.47 10.43 21.25
CA PHE A 137 -4.07 9.45 20.25
C PHE A 137 -3.01 9.99 19.28
N ASP A 138 -3.22 11.21 18.76
CA ASP A 138 -2.26 11.87 17.87
C ASP A 138 -0.90 12.08 18.57
N ARG A 139 -0.91 12.39 19.86
CA ARG A 139 0.30 12.49 20.69
C ARG A 139 1.00 11.13 20.85
N TYR A 140 0.28 10.08 21.24
CA TYR A 140 0.85 8.74 21.40
C TYR A 140 1.42 8.21 20.09
N ARG A 141 0.72 8.41 18.98
CA ARG A 141 1.18 8.00 17.66
C ARG A 141 2.43 8.74 17.20
N ALA A 142 2.50 10.06 17.44
CA ALA A 142 3.71 10.81 17.12
C ALA A 142 4.90 10.38 18.00
N LEU A 143 4.65 10.12 19.28
CA LEU A 143 5.67 9.60 20.20
C LEU A 143 6.17 8.21 19.77
N GLU A 144 5.28 7.30 19.37
CA GLU A 144 5.69 5.95 18.98
C GLU A 144 6.34 5.90 17.58
N PHE A 145 5.78 6.64 16.62
CA PHE A 145 6.26 6.60 15.25
C PHE A 145 7.49 7.48 15.05
N LEU A 146 7.40 8.76 15.41
CA LEU A 146 8.45 9.77 15.19
C LEU A 146 9.36 9.98 16.42
N GLU A 147 9.07 9.35 17.57
CA GLU A 147 9.82 9.53 18.81
C GLU A 147 9.85 10.99 19.29
N SER A 148 8.75 11.71 19.04
CA SER A 148 8.60 13.12 19.38
C SER A 148 7.13 13.49 19.54
N ASP A 149 6.80 14.20 20.61
CA ASP A 149 5.47 14.73 20.92
C ASP A 149 5.30 16.22 20.58
N ARG A 150 6.35 16.83 20.01
CA ARG A 150 6.32 18.25 19.60
C ARG A 150 5.14 18.52 18.67
N PRO A 151 4.50 19.71 18.75
CA PRO A 151 3.36 20.05 17.90
C PRO A 151 3.62 19.86 16.39
N GLU A 152 4.82 20.19 15.91
CA GLU A 152 5.24 19.95 14.52
C GLU A 152 5.29 18.47 14.17
N SER A 153 5.88 17.63 15.04
CA SER A 153 5.91 16.18 14.86
C SER A 153 4.51 15.58 14.85
N ARG A 154 3.62 16.04 15.75
CA ARG A 154 2.20 15.62 15.76
C ARG A 154 1.51 15.96 14.43
N ARG A 155 1.70 17.17 13.91
CA ARG A 155 1.14 17.59 12.61
C ARG A 155 1.69 16.76 11.45
N SER A 156 3.01 16.58 11.36
CA SER A 156 3.63 15.77 10.29
C SER A 156 3.24 14.30 10.38
N CYS A 157 3.14 13.76 11.60
CA CYS A 157 2.64 12.41 11.85
C CYS A 157 1.19 12.28 11.35
N LYS A 158 0.29 13.17 11.76
CA LYS A 158 -1.11 13.16 11.29
C LYS A 158 -1.20 13.24 9.76
N ALA A 159 -0.40 14.10 9.14
CA ALA A 159 -0.36 14.25 7.68
C ALA A 159 0.10 12.97 6.96
N VAL A 160 1.16 12.31 7.43
CA VAL A 160 1.66 11.08 6.78
C VAL A 160 0.73 9.89 7.04
N TYR A 161 0.08 9.81 8.21
CA TYR A 161 -0.94 8.78 8.45
C TYR A 161 -2.21 8.99 7.63
N GLY A 162 -2.49 10.22 7.17
CA GLY A 162 -3.48 10.47 6.12
C GLY A 162 -3.19 9.75 4.80
N VAL A 163 -1.95 9.27 4.61
CA VAL A 163 -1.54 8.39 3.50
C VAL A 163 -1.53 6.93 3.93
N TYR A 164 -0.83 6.58 5.03
CA TYR A 164 -0.69 5.18 5.46
C TYR A 164 -2.04 4.52 5.78
N ASN A 165 -3.01 5.25 6.31
CA ASN A 165 -4.33 4.70 6.65
C ASN A 165 -5.27 4.52 5.46
N THR A 166 -4.83 4.85 4.24
CA THR A 166 -5.66 4.67 3.04
C THR A 166 -5.60 3.24 2.54
N HIS A 167 -6.71 2.74 2.02
CA HIS A 167 -6.74 1.43 1.35
C HIS A 167 -5.76 1.37 0.18
N ALA A 168 -5.53 2.47 -0.53
CA ALA A 168 -4.51 2.55 -1.59
C ALA A 168 -3.11 2.18 -1.07
N CYS A 169 -2.68 2.75 0.05
CA CYS A 169 -1.35 2.48 0.60
C CYS A 169 -1.22 1.05 1.15
N GLN A 170 -2.24 0.59 1.90
CA GLN A 170 -2.27 -0.75 2.49
C GLN A 170 -2.31 -1.85 1.42
N LEU A 171 -3.25 -1.75 0.47
CA LEU A 171 -3.34 -2.70 -0.65
C LEU A 171 -2.09 -2.61 -1.53
N GLY A 172 -1.52 -1.43 -1.72
CA GLY A 172 -0.26 -1.26 -2.45
C GLY A 172 0.89 -2.04 -1.82
N MET A 173 0.98 -2.09 -0.49
CA MET A 173 1.94 -2.90 0.25
C MET A 173 1.74 -4.40 -0.02
N PHE A 174 0.49 -4.89 0.02
CA PHE A 174 0.18 -6.29 -0.26
C PHE A 174 0.40 -6.66 -1.74
N MET A 175 0.11 -5.73 -2.65
CA MET A 175 0.41 -5.87 -4.07
C MET A 175 1.92 -5.93 -4.32
N THR A 176 2.74 -5.22 -3.53
CA THR A 176 4.20 -5.39 -3.55
C THR A 176 4.61 -6.77 -3.11
N LEU A 177 4.13 -7.24 -1.95
CA LEU A 177 4.39 -8.61 -1.48
C LEU A 177 4.08 -9.61 -2.58
N GLY A 178 2.89 -9.53 -3.20
CA GLY A 178 2.53 -10.47 -4.25
C GLY A 178 3.33 -10.35 -5.54
N SER A 179 3.70 -9.13 -5.93
CA SER A 179 4.56 -8.94 -7.12
C SER A 179 5.95 -9.51 -6.90
N LEU A 180 6.50 -9.35 -5.70
CA LEU A 180 7.82 -9.89 -5.35
C LEU A 180 7.77 -11.40 -5.13
N TRP A 181 6.66 -11.93 -4.63
CA TRP A 181 6.45 -13.37 -4.52
C TRP A 181 6.38 -14.06 -5.89
N GLU A 182 5.63 -13.48 -6.84
CA GLU A 182 5.62 -13.99 -8.21
C GLU A 182 6.99 -13.85 -8.86
N LEU A 183 7.69 -12.74 -8.64
CA LEU A 183 9.06 -12.55 -9.12
C LEU A 183 10.01 -13.62 -8.55
N ARG A 184 9.87 -13.98 -7.27
CA ARG A 184 10.67 -15.05 -6.65
C ARG A 184 10.45 -16.39 -7.36
N LYS A 185 9.22 -16.71 -7.79
CA LYS A 185 8.92 -17.93 -8.58
C LYS A 185 9.65 -18.01 -9.90
N GLU A 186 10.07 -16.87 -10.45
CA GLU A 186 10.88 -16.81 -11.66
C GLU A 186 12.38 -16.92 -11.37
N MET A 187 12.80 -16.88 -10.10
CA MET A 187 14.22 -16.82 -9.67
C MET A 187 14.74 -18.09 -9.00
N VAL A 188 13.84 -18.94 -8.50
CA VAL A 188 14.21 -20.18 -7.79
C VAL A 188 13.39 -21.36 -8.32
N ASP A 189 14.01 -22.53 -8.34
CA ASP A 189 13.41 -23.74 -8.93
C ASP A 189 12.27 -24.32 -8.08
N GLU A 190 12.38 -24.20 -6.75
CA GLU A 190 11.41 -24.72 -5.80
C GLU A 190 10.89 -23.61 -4.87
N ILE A 191 9.56 -23.48 -4.82
CA ILE A 191 8.88 -22.57 -3.90
C ILE A 191 7.80 -23.31 -3.15
N ARG A 192 7.79 -23.06 -1.85
CA ARG A 192 6.75 -23.55 -0.96
C ARG A 192 5.99 -22.36 -0.41
N ILE A 193 4.67 -22.37 -0.57
CA ILE A 193 3.79 -21.27 -0.17
C ILE A 193 3.76 -21.03 1.35
N ASP A 194 4.12 -22.03 2.15
CA ASP A 194 4.29 -21.90 3.60
C ASP A 194 5.50 -21.03 3.99
N GLU A 195 6.41 -20.70 3.06
CA GLU A 195 7.48 -19.71 3.28
C GLU A 195 7.01 -18.25 3.11
N LEU A 196 5.80 -18.04 2.59
CA LEU A 196 5.27 -16.70 2.34
C LEU A 196 5.22 -15.81 3.61
N PRO A 197 4.83 -16.32 4.81
CA PRO A 197 4.93 -15.56 6.05
C PRO A 197 6.34 -15.09 6.40
N ASP A 198 7.35 -15.96 6.24
CA ASP A 198 8.75 -15.63 6.55
C ASP A 198 9.33 -14.61 5.55
N PHE A 199 8.91 -14.72 4.28
CA PHE A 199 9.23 -13.71 3.28
C PHE A 199 8.60 -12.35 3.63
N ALA A 200 7.33 -12.33 4.04
CA ALA A 200 6.66 -11.11 4.49
C ALA A 200 7.33 -10.51 5.73
N ASP A 201 7.83 -11.34 6.65
CA ASP A 201 8.57 -10.86 7.80
C ASP A 201 9.90 -10.18 7.40
N SER A 202 10.61 -10.77 6.45
CA SER A 202 11.85 -10.21 5.89
C SER A 202 11.61 -8.89 5.16
N LEU A 203 10.50 -8.78 4.41
CA LEU A 203 10.06 -7.50 3.84
C LEU A 203 9.75 -6.46 4.92
N SER A 204 9.10 -6.86 6.01
CA SER A 204 8.80 -5.95 7.11
C SER A 204 10.07 -5.41 7.76
N THR A 205 11.07 -6.27 7.94
CA THR A 205 12.40 -5.91 8.44
C THR A 205 13.08 -4.91 7.51
N ALA A 206 13.09 -5.19 6.20
CA ALA A 206 13.69 -4.31 5.19
C ALA A 206 13.03 -2.93 5.13
N TRP A 207 11.69 -2.86 5.13
CA TRP A 207 10.97 -1.58 5.16
C TRP A 207 11.19 -0.82 6.48
N ASN A 208 11.29 -1.52 7.60
CA ASN A 208 11.61 -0.89 8.90
C ASN A 208 13.04 -0.34 8.92
N ALA A 209 13.99 -1.03 8.30
CA ALA A 209 15.34 -0.52 8.09
C ALA A 209 15.31 0.76 7.23
N PHE A 210 14.51 0.81 6.16
CA PHE A 210 14.31 2.04 5.36
C PHE A 210 13.81 3.20 6.23
N PHE A 211 12.81 2.98 7.09
CA PHE A 211 12.29 4.01 7.99
C PHE A 211 13.30 4.45 9.07
N SER A 212 14.35 3.68 9.29
CA SER A 212 15.38 3.99 10.29
C SER A 212 16.52 4.84 9.73
N ILE A 213 16.70 4.89 8.39
CA ILE A 213 17.76 5.71 7.78
C ILE A 213 17.43 7.21 7.96
N ASP A 214 18.42 7.97 8.46
CA ASP A 214 18.32 9.41 8.72
C ASP A 214 17.23 9.81 9.74
N HIS A 215 16.88 8.89 10.65
CA HIS A 215 15.97 9.15 11.77
C HIS A 215 16.37 10.43 12.55
N LYS A 216 15.36 11.23 12.94
CA LYS A 216 15.50 12.54 13.62
C LYS A 216 16.30 13.61 12.84
N LYS A 217 16.60 13.40 11.57
CA LYS A 217 17.20 14.44 10.69
C LYS A 217 16.12 15.10 9.84
N ALA A 218 16.50 16.15 9.11
CA ALA A 218 15.63 16.81 8.12
C ALA A 218 15.14 15.88 6.98
N ARG A 219 15.69 14.66 6.90
CA ARG A 219 15.42 13.61 5.91
C ARG A 219 14.79 12.36 6.55
N ASP A 220 13.99 12.54 7.59
CA ASP A 220 13.34 11.41 8.26
C ASP A 220 12.41 10.65 7.29
N ARG A 221 12.80 9.42 6.95
CA ARG A 221 12.10 8.58 5.96
C ARG A 221 10.76 8.07 6.43
N LYS A 222 10.48 8.13 7.73
CA LYS A 222 9.12 7.91 8.28
C LYS A 222 8.09 8.86 7.66
N LEU A 223 8.55 9.99 7.11
CA LEU A 223 7.71 10.97 6.44
C LEU A 223 7.70 10.84 4.91
N ALA A 224 8.50 9.94 4.31
CA ALA A 224 8.79 9.94 2.88
C ALA A 224 7.54 9.84 1.99
N PHE A 225 6.48 9.17 2.44
CA PHE A 225 5.24 9.00 1.66
C PHE A 225 4.22 10.14 1.86
N GLY A 226 4.56 11.12 2.69
CA GLY A 226 3.73 12.29 2.94
C GLY A 226 3.65 13.21 1.72
N LYS A 227 2.50 13.88 1.57
CA LYS A 227 2.27 14.83 0.46
C LYS A 227 2.79 16.24 0.76
N THR A 228 2.91 16.61 2.03
CA THR A 228 3.23 17.98 2.49
C THR A 228 4.71 18.20 2.77
N ILE A 229 5.57 17.26 2.37
CA ILE A 229 7.02 17.31 2.58
C ILE A 229 7.73 17.93 1.37
N THR A 230 8.99 18.33 1.54
CA THR A 230 9.82 18.79 0.42
C THR A 230 10.13 17.64 -0.54
N ASN A 231 9.89 17.85 -1.84
CA ASN A 231 10.06 16.85 -2.91
C ASN A 231 9.31 15.53 -2.61
N PRO A 232 7.97 15.56 -2.46
CA PRO A 232 7.21 14.37 -2.08
C PRO A 232 7.31 13.29 -3.17
N ILE A 233 7.55 12.04 -2.77
CA ILE A 233 7.43 10.93 -3.73
C ILE A 233 5.97 10.71 -4.10
N ASN A 234 5.05 10.88 -3.16
CA ASN A 234 3.62 10.71 -3.35
C ASN A 234 2.99 11.95 -3.96
N GLN A 235 2.74 11.89 -5.27
CA GLN A 235 2.09 12.94 -6.07
C GLN A 235 0.67 12.54 -6.49
N ILE A 236 0.18 11.38 -6.03
CA ILE A 236 -1.14 10.85 -6.42
C ILE A 236 -2.22 11.78 -5.85
N VAL A 237 -3.08 12.33 -6.71
CA VAL A 237 -4.10 13.32 -6.30
C VAL A 237 -5.13 12.70 -5.35
N ASN A 238 -5.80 11.63 -5.77
CA ASN A 238 -6.77 10.86 -4.96
C ASN A 238 -6.13 9.59 -4.38
N MET A 239 -6.66 9.07 -3.27
CA MET A 239 -6.08 7.91 -2.57
C MET A 239 -7.08 6.77 -2.48
N ASP A 240 -7.87 6.60 -3.54
CA ASP A 240 -8.83 5.52 -3.71
C ASP A 240 -8.15 4.20 -4.07
N THR A 241 -8.86 3.10 -3.85
CA THR A 241 -8.36 1.73 -4.01
C THR A 241 -7.64 1.45 -5.33
N PRO A 242 -8.11 1.93 -6.51
CA PRO A 242 -7.40 1.71 -7.78
C PRO A 242 -5.95 2.26 -7.80
N GLN A 243 -5.65 3.27 -6.99
CA GLN A 243 -4.31 3.88 -6.93
C GLN A 243 -3.30 3.00 -6.18
N ALA A 244 -3.74 1.89 -5.56
CA ALA A 244 -2.86 0.95 -4.86
C ALA A 244 -1.73 0.42 -5.75
N VAL A 245 -1.97 0.28 -7.06
CA VAL A 245 -0.96 -0.17 -8.03
C VAL A 245 0.29 0.72 -8.04
N TYR A 246 0.14 2.01 -7.77
CA TYR A 246 1.24 2.97 -7.77
C TYR A 246 2.03 2.98 -6.46
N PHE A 247 1.37 2.68 -5.33
CA PHE A 247 2.06 2.47 -4.06
C PHE A 247 3.02 1.27 -4.12
N ARG A 248 2.77 0.32 -5.02
CA ARG A 248 3.69 -0.79 -5.28
C ARG A 248 5.11 -0.30 -5.56
N TYR A 249 5.22 0.71 -6.41
CA TYR A 249 6.49 1.34 -6.76
C TYR A 249 7.20 1.92 -5.52
N PHE A 250 6.48 2.60 -4.62
CA PHE A 250 7.12 3.24 -3.45
C PHE A 250 7.75 2.20 -2.52
N TRP A 251 7.02 1.11 -2.25
CA TRP A 251 7.50 0.02 -1.42
C TRP A 251 8.66 -0.74 -2.07
N MET A 252 8.64 -0.97 -3.39
CA MET A 252 9.78 -1.57 -4.09
C MET A 252 11.00 -0.63 -4.11
N GLN A 253 10.78 0.67 -4.33
CA GLN A 253 11.87 1.64 -4.40
C GLN A 253 12.60 1.79 -3.05
N ALA A 254 11.90 1.60 -1.92
CA ALA A 254 12.53 1.53 -0.59
C ALA A 254 13.49 0.34 -0.45
N LEU A 255 13.12 -0.82 -1.00
CA LEU A 255 13.95 -2.04 -0.98
C LEU A 255 15.19 -1.94 -1.88
N ALA A 256 15.13 -1.08 -2.90
CA ALA A 256 16.20 -0.91 -3.86
C ALA A 256 17.45 -0.25 -3.27
N ILE A 257 17.35 0.41 -2.11
CA ILE A 257 18.49 1.04 -1.44
C ILE A 257 19.52 -0.05 -1.09
N PRO A 258 20.83 0.12 -1.38
CA PRO A 258 21.84 -0.92 -1.17
C PRO A 258 21.88 -1.45 0.27
N GLU A 259 21.82 -0.54 1.25
CA GLU A 259 21.78 -0.87 2.68
C GLU A 259 20.50 -1.58 3.10
N ILE A 260 19.44 -1.57 2.30
CA ILE A 260 18.17 -2.26 2.62
C ILE A 260 18.07 -3.60 1.89
N TRP A 261 18.65 -3.68 0.70
CA TRP A 261 18.62 -4.87 -0.15
C TRP A 261 19.12 -6.13 0.55
N HIS A 262 20.14 -6.03 1.40
CA HIS A 262 20.70 -7.18 2.10
C HIS A 262 19.67 -7.93 2.98
N HIS A 263 18.60 -7.27 3.44
CA HIS A 263 17.54 -7.91 4.21
C HIS A 263 16.63 -8.82 3.37
N ILE A 264 16.67 -8.69 2.05
CA ILE A 264 15.78 -9.43 1.14
C ILE A 264 16.54 -10.18 0.04
N SER A 265 17.87 -10.04 -0.05
CA SER A 265 18.68 -10.62 -1.11
C SER A 265 18.66 -12.13 -1.12
N GLU A 266 18.50 -12.78 0.03
CA GLU A 266 18.34 -14.24 0.11
C GLU A 266 17.03 -14.72 -0.52
N TRP A 267 15.97 -13.90 -0.40
CA TRP A 267 14.66 -14.19 -0.98
C TRP A 267 14.57 -13.83 -2.46
N LEU A 268 15.37 -12.85 -2.90
CA LEU A 268 15.42 -12.35 -4.28
C LEU A 268 16.87 -12.35 -4.77
N PRO A 269 17.44 -13.53 -5.10
CA PRO A 269 18.87 -13.67 -5.41
C PRO A 269 19.29 -12.92 -6.68
N GLU A 270 18.37 -12.71 -7.63
CA GLU A 270 18.64 -12.05 -8.90
C GLU A 270 18.27 -10.56 -8.86
N ARG A 271 19.20 -9.72 -8.37
CA ARG A 271 19.00 -8.27 -8.27
C ARG A 271 18.55 -7.62 -9.60
N SER A 272 19.09 -8.07 -10.74
CA SER A 272 18.78 -7.53 -12.07
C SER A 272 17.30 -7.69 -12.44
N LYS A 273 16.70 -8.85 -12.18
CA LYS A 273 15.27 -9.10 -12.41
C LYS A 273 14.39 -8.20 -11.52
N PHE A 274 14.80 -7.98 -10.27
CA PHE A 274 14.15 -7.02 -9.38
C PHE A 274 14.23 -5.58 -9.93
N ASP A 275 15.41 -5.13 -10.35
CA ASP A 275 15.60 -3.79 -10.89
C ASP A 275 14.80 -3.57 -12.19
N ALA A 276 14.67 -4.59 -13.04
CA ALA A 276 13.80 -4.57 -14.21
C ALA A 276 12.32 -4.36 -13.82
N LYS A 277 11.82 -5.13 -12.84
CA LYS A 277 10.44 -4.99 -12.31
C LYS A 277 10.21 -3.62 -11.66
N LEU A 278 11.19 -3.12 -10.91
CA LEU A 278 11.17 -1.78 -10.33
C LEU A 278 11.13 -0.70 -11.42
N GLY A 279 11.90 -0.87 -12.49
CA GLY A 279 11.90 0.04 -13.65
C GLY A 279 10.53 0.13 -14.32
N GLN A 280 9.83 -1.00 -14.46
CA GLN A 280 8.44 -1.03 -14.96
C GLN A 280 7.48 -0.31 -14.02
N ALA A 281 7.55 -0.60 -12.71
CA ALA A 281 6.71 0.06 -11.71
C ALA A 281 6.96 1.58 -11.66
N ARG A 282 8.22 2.01 -11.80
CA ARG A 282 8.61 3.42 -11.90
C ARG A 282 8.03 4.09 -13.13
N ARG A 283 8.00 3.39 -14.28
CA ARG A 283 7.43 3.90 -15.54
C ARG A 283 5.92 4.12 -15.39
N MET A 284 5.21 3.10 -14.92
CA MET A 284 3.77 3.20 -14.65
C MET A 284 3.43 4.37 -13.72
N TYR A 285 4.26 4.61 -12.69
CA TYR A 285 4.06 5.73 -11.79
C TYR A 285 4.34 7.08 -12.44
N LEU A 286 5.40 7.20 -13.23
CA LEU A 286 5.69 8.41 -14.00
C LEU A 286 4.54 8.74 -14.96
N ASP A 287 3.99 7.75 -15.66
CA ASP A 287 2.86 7.94 -16.58
C ASP A 287 1.61 8.47 -15.88
N LEU A 288 1.34 7.98 -14.66
CA LEU A 288 0.26 8.56 -13.82
C LEU A 288 0.54 10.03 -13.54
N CYS A 289 1.75 10.36 -13.07
CA CYS A 289 2.12 11.73 -12.73
C CYS A 289 1.95 12.64 -13.96
N ILE A 290 2.39 12.19 -15.15
CA ILE A 290 2.21 12.91 -16.40
C ILE A 290 0.73 13.15 -16.68
N LYS A 291 -0.11 12.11 -16.62
CA LYS A 291 -1.57 12.23 -16.86
C LYS A 291 -2.23 13.22 -15.90
N GLN A 292 -1.87 13.19 -14.62
CA GLN A 292 -2.38 14.12 -13.62
C GLN A 292 -1.94 15.55 -13.91
N GLN A 293 -0.68 15.75 -14.31
CA GLN A 293 -0.15 17.07 -14.67
C GLN A 293 -0.78 17.63 -15.95
N VAL A 294 -0.99 16.81 -16.99
CA VAL A 294 -1.71 17.24 -18.21
C VAL A 294 -3.10 17.76 -17.85
N LYS A 295 -3.85 17.03 -17.01
CA LYS A 295 -5.19 17.45 -16.58
C LYS A 295 -5.15 18.78 -15.79
N ALA A 296 -4.18 18.94 -14.90
CA ALA A 296 -4.00 20.17 -14.12
C ALA A 296 -3.64 21.35 -15.03
N LEU A 297 -2.68 21.17 -15.94
CA LEU A 297 -2.24 22.20 -16.88
C LEU A 297 -3.37 22.61 -17.82
N ALA A 298 -4.11 21.66 -18.39
CA ALA A 298 -5.28 21.95 -19.24
C ALA A 298 -6.35 22.81 -18.53
N THR A 299 -6.50 22.64 -17.22
CA THR A 299 -7.42 23.46 -16.41
C THR A 299 -6.87 24.87 -16.18
N SER A 300 -5.57 25.00 -15.93
CA SER A 300 -4.93 26.29 -15.61
C SER A 300 -4.54 27.13 -16.83
N GLN A 301 -4.35 26.49 -17.99
CA GLN A 301 -3.85 27.11 -19.22
C GLN A 301 -4.74 26.70 -20.42
N PRO A 302 -6.03 27.10 -20.42
CA PRO A 302 -6.94 26.77 -21.50
C PRO A 302 -6.49 27.52 -22.78
N GLY A 303 -6.05 26.79 -23.80
CA GLY A 303 -5.62 27.35 -25.08
C GLY A 303 -4.26 26.84 -25.59
N ILE A 304 -3.48 26.16 -24.75
CA ILE A 304 -2.28 25.46 -25.19
C ILE A 304 -2.66 24.13 -25.83
N GLY A 305 -2.00 23.77 -26.93
CA GLY A 305 -2.21 22.49 -27.61
C GLY A 305 -1.84 21.29 -26.74
N GLU A 306 -2.54 20.17 -26.93
CA GLU A 306 -2.36 18.95 -26.12
C GLU A 306 -0.90 18.42 -26.15
N SER A 307 -0.23 18.52 -27.31
CA SER A 307 1.18 18.13 -27.45
C SER A 307 2.11 18.93 -26.54
N ASP A 308 1.93 20.25 -26.49
CA ASP A 308 2.76 21.14 -25.68
C ASP A 308 2.46 20.94 -24.19
N LEU A 309 1.18 20.76 -23.84
CA LEU A 309 0.77 20.40 -22.47
C LEU A 309 1.42 19.08 -22.02
N ARG A 310 1.44 18.06 -22.89
CA ARG A 310 2.05 16.76 -22.59
C ARG A 310 3.56 16.86 -22.42
N SER A 311 4.24 17.63 -23.28
CA SER A 311 5.67 17.89 -23.16
C SER A 311 6.03 18.60 -21.84
N GLN A 312 5.28 19.65 -21.48
CA GLN A 312 5.47 20.35 -20.20
C GLN A 312 5.16 19.45 -18.99
N ALA A 313 4.10 18.65 -19.06
CA ALA A 313 3.74 17.69 -18.02
C ALA A 313 4.83 16.63 -17.82
N GLN A 314 5.39 16.10 -18.90
CA GLN A 314 6.49 15.12 -18.86
C GLN A 314 7.74 15.71 -18.19
N ALA A 315 8.18 16.89 -18.62
CA ALA A 315 9.33 17.57 -18.01
C ALA A 315 9.12 17.84 -16.51
N THR A 316 7.92 18.29 -16.13
CA THR A 316 7.56 18.61 -14.75
C THR A 316 7.50 17.36 -13.87
N ALA A 317 6.84 16.30 -14.35
CA ALA A 317 6.70 15.04 -13.63
C ALA A 317 8.07 14.35 -13.47
N ALA A 318 8.87 14.27 -14.55
CA ALA A 318 10.20 13.68 -14.51
C ALA A 318 11.14 14.44 -13.55
N THR A 319 11.14 15.77 -13.60
CA THR A 319 11.94 16.60 -12.69
C THR A 319 11.52 16.39 -11.23
N SER A 320 10.22 16.35 -10.96
CA SER A 320 9.68 16.15 -9.61
C SER A 320 10.02 14.76 -9.07
N LEU A 321 9.87 13.72 -9.90
CA LEU A 321 10.22 12.35 -9.56
C LEU A 321 11.72 12.19 -9.30
N LYS A 322 12.58 12.76 -10.15
CA LYS A 322 14.04 12.77 -9.99
C LYS A 322 14.46 13.36 -8.65
N LYS A 323 13.90 14.54 -8.30
CA LYS A 323 14.17 15.20 -7.01
C LYS A 323 13.72 14.36 -5.82
N ALA A 324 12.54 13.72 -5.90
CA ALA A 324 12.05 12.83 -4.84
C ALA A 324 12.96 11.59 -4.69
N LEU A 325 13.37 10.98 -5.80
CA LEU A 325 14.25 9.82 -5.84
C LEU A 325 15.63 10.09 -5.24
N GLN A 326 16.26 11.21 -5.61
CA GLN A 326 17.52 11.67 -5.00
C GLN A 326 17.37 11.96 -3.50
N ARG A 327 16.24 12.58 -3.11
CA ARG A 327 16.02 13.02 -1.72
C ARG A 327 15.83 11.84 -0.77
N TRP A 328 14.99 10.88 -1.15
CA TRP A 328 14.46 9.85 -0.25
C TRP A 328 15.09 8.46 -0.45
N PHE A 329 15.55 8.16 -1.67
CA PHE A 329 15.99 6.81 -2.06
C PHE A 329 17.43 6.76 -2.55
N PHE A 330 18.17 7.87 -2.45
CA PHE A 330 19.57 7.98 -2.86
C PHE A 330 19.85 7.60 -4.33
N VAL A 331 18.85 7.68 -5.20
CA VAL A 331 19.04 7.40 -6.64
C VAL A 331 19.76 8.60 -7.27
N PRO A 332 20.96 8.41 -7.84
CA PRO A 332 21.69 9.48 -8.51
C PRO A 332 20.91 10.06 -9.70
N GLY A 333 21.16 11.34 -10.01
CA GLY A 333 20.44 12.01 -11.10
C GLY A 333 20.71 11.40 -12.47
N ASP A 334 21.95 11.01 -12.72
CA ASP A 334 22.41 10.35 -13.94
C ASP A 334 21.85 8.92 -14.08
N GLU A 335 21.64 8.20 -12.97
CA GLU A 335 20.95 6.91 -12.99
C GLU A 335 19.50 7.08 -13.45
N PHE A 336 18.80 8.08 -12.90
CA PHE A 336 17.44 8.40 -13.32
C PHE A 336 17.37 8.79 -14.80
N ASP A 337 18.28 9.65 -15.27
CA ASP A 337 18.29 10.11 -16.65
C ASP A 337 18.54 8.94 -17.62
N ARG A 338 19.50 8.05 -17.31
CA ARG A 338 19.74 6.82 -18.09
C ARG A 338 18.51 5.93 -18.14
N TRP A 339 17.84 5.71 -17.01
CA TRP A 339 16.60 4.94 -16.97
C TRP A 339 15.49 5.58 -17.81
N LEU A 340 15.36 6.92 -17.77
CA LEU A 340 14.34 7.64 -18.50
C LEU A 340 14.52 7.44 -20.02
N THR A 341 15.72 7.70 -20.53
CA THR A 341 16.09 7.59 -21.95
C THR A 341 16.01 6.16 -22.48
N ASN A 342 16.47 5.17 -21.69
CA ASN A 342 16.38 3.76 -22.10
C ASN A 342 14.92 3.30 -22.25
N GLY A 343 14.01 3.83 -21.42
CA GLY A 343 12.58 3.56 -21.54
C GLY A 343 11.96 4.21 -22.78
N GLU A 344 12.31 5.47 -23.07
CA GLU A 344 11.84 6.16 -24.27
C GLU A 344 12.27 5.43 -25.56
N ALA A 345 13.50 4.92 -25.60
CA ALA A 345 13.98 4.10 -26.72
C ALA A 345 13.23 2.77 -26.86
N SER A 346 12.81 2.15 -25.75
CA SER A 346 12.01 0.93 -25.76
C SER A 346 10.58 1.18 -26.22
N ASP A 347 9.96 2.27 -25.76
CA ASP A 347 8.58 2.62 -26.13
C ASP A 347 8.49 3.06 -27.60
N ALA A 348 9.46 3.85 -28.08
CA ALA A 348 9.55 4.22 -29.49
C ALA A 348 9.74 3.00 -30.42
N ARG A 349 10.48 1.97 -29.97
CA ARG A 349 10.61 0.70 -30.70
C ARG A 349 9.31 -0.09 -30.74
N LYS A 350 8.58 -0.16 -29.63
CA LYS A 350 7.25 -0.79 -29.57
C LYS A 350 6.22 -0.07 -30.44
N GLU A 351 6.19 1.26 -30.41
CA GLU A 351 5.30 2.08 -31.27
C GLU A 351 5.66 1.97 -32.76
N ALA A 352 6.94 1.74 -33.08
CA ALA A 352 7.39 1.48 -34.44
C ALA A 352 7.18 0.03 -34.91
N GLY A 353 6.58 -0.85 -34.09
CA GLY A 353 6.40 -2.28 -34.42
C GLY A 353 7.71 -3.08 -34.49
N LEU A 354 8.80 -2.55 -33.91
CA LEU A 354 10.10 -3.18 -33.84
C LEU A 354 10.25 -3.85 -32.46
N GLU A 355 9.55 -4.97 -32.26
CA GLU A 355 9.79 -5.77 -31.04
C GLU A 355 11.20 -6.37 -31.04
N PRO A 356 11.85 -6.48 -29.87
CA PRO A 356 13.10 -7.20 -29.74
C PRO A 356 12.92 -8.64 -30.21
N GLN A 357 13.82 -9.10 -31.09
CA GLN A 357 13.78 -10.41 -31.74
C GLN A 357 13.75 -11.59 -30.73
N GLU A 358 14.11 -11.35 -29.47
CA GLU A 358 14.03 -12.31 -28.36
C GLU A 358 12.59 -12.69 -27.94
N GLU A 359 11.60 -11.80 -28.05
CA GLU A 359 10.18 -12.13 -27.76
C GLU A 359 9.53 -12.95 -28.90
N LEU A 360 9.97 -12.72 -30.14
CA LEU A 360 9.55 -13.49 -31.32
C LEU A 360 10.12 -14.91 -31.32
N ASP A 361 11.35 -15.11 -30.84
CA ASP A 361 11.96 -16.43 -30.72
C ASP A 361 11.32 -17.26 -29.60
N LEU A 362 10.90 -16.65 -28.48
CA LEU A 362 10.14 -17.32 -27.42
C LEU A 362 8.73 -17.74 -27.87
N MET A 363 8.01 -16.86 -28.57
CA MET A 363 6.69 -17.19 -29.13
C MET A 363 6.76 -18.24 -30.25
N SER A 364 7.83 -18.23 -31.05
CA SER A 364 8.07 -19.25 -32.09
C SER A 364 8.51 -20.60 -31.51
N ALA A 365 9.23 -20.61 -30.37
CA ALA A 365 9.54 -21.82 -29.62
C ALA A 365 8.31 -22.42 -28.93
N MET A 366 7.39 -21.58 -28.42
CA MET A 366 6.16 -22.06 -27.79
C MET A 366 5.14 -22.60 -28.80
N THR A 367 5.02 -22.00 -29.99
CA THR A 367 4.12 -22.53 -31.04
C THR A 367 4.57 -23.88 -31.57
N LYS A 368 5.89 -24.11 -31.76
CA LYS A 368 6.43 -25.41 -32.19
C LYS A 368 6.25 -26.54 -31.17
N SER A 369 6.10 -26.22 -29.87
CA SER A 369 5.86 -27.23 -28.83
C SER A 369 4.41 -27.73 -28.80
N THR A 370 3.46 -26.98 -29.36
CA THR A 370 2.03 -27.35 -29.36
C THR A 370 1.66 -28.29 -30.52
N ASP A 371 2.48 -28.35 -31.57
CA ASP A 371 2.23 -29.22 -32.73
C ASP A 371 2.90 -30.62 -32.62
N MET A 372 3.51 -30.95 -31.47
CA MET A 372 4.09 -32.27 -31.18
C MET A 372 3.47 -32.99 -29.97
N ARG A 373 2.16 -32.81 -29.71
CA ARG A 373 1.40 -33.72 -28.84
C ARG A 373 0.04 -34.08 -29.40
#